data_AF-A0A946I783-F1
#
_entry.id   AF-A0A946I783-F1
#
_cell.length_a   1.000
_cell.length_b   1.000
_cell.length_c   1.000
_cell.angle_alpha   90.00
_cell.angle_beta   90.00
_cell.angle_gamma   90.00
#
_symmetry.space_group_name_H-M   'P 1'
#
loop_
_entity.id
_entity.type
_entity.pdbx_description
1 polymer ?
#
loop_
_entity_poly.entity_id
_entity_poly.type
_entity_poly.pdbx_seq_one_letter_code
_entity_poly.pdbx_strand_id
1 'polypeptide(L)'
;TSKDNVAYCCNVFYVFNQENNSFIFSSDTKTKHAQDFIAHPNVAGTIALETKEISKIQGVQLLGEIQELNGEKLKIAKEQYIKAYPYARLMETHLWEMELTFAKMTHNRLGFGKKLIWES
;
A
#
# COMPACT_ATOMS: atom_id res chain seq x y z
N THR A 1 -8.79 6.39 0.97
CA THR A 1 -9.91 6.01 1.86
C THR A 1 -11.16 6.74 1.44
N SER A 2 -12.31 6.31 1.94
CA SER A 2 -13.55 7.07 1.81
C SER A 2 -14.37 6.94 3.09
N LYS A 3 -14.95 8.06 3.53
CA LYS A 3 -15.92 8.10 4.63
C LYS A 3 -17.05 9.02 4.23
N ASP A 4 -18.30 8.64 4.48
CA ASP A 4 -19.49 9.43 4.13
C ASP A 4 -19.51 9.88 2.65
N ASN A 5 -19.08 8.99 1.75
CA ASN A 5 -18.89 9.25 0.31
C ASN A 5 -17.88 10.36 -0.04
N VAL A 6 -17.02 10.76 0.90
CA VAL A 6 -15.92 11.70 0.68
C VAL A 6 -14.60 10.94 0.63
N ALA A 7 -13.93 11.00 -0.52
CA ALA A 7 -12.62 10.40 -0.71
C ALA A 7 -11.50 11.21 -0.03
N TYR A 8 -10.51 10.51 0.52
CA TYR A 8 -9.31 11.10 1.10
C TYR A 8 -8.06 10.30 0.67
N CYS A 9 -7.01 11.03 0.29
CA CYS A 9 -5.74 10.45 -0.14
C CYS A 9 -4.66 10.66 0.93
N CYS A 10 -3.80 9.67 1.09
CA CYS A 10 -2.61 9.73 1.94
C CYS A 10 -1.44 9.05 1.23
N ASN A 11 -0.23 9.49 1.55
CA ASN A 11 1.00 8.85 1.11
C ASN A 11 1.60 8.08 2.29
N VAL A 12 2.13 6.89 2.02
CA VAL A 12 2.78 6.05 3.03
C VAL A 12 4.06 5.46 2.45
N PHE A 13 5.05 5.23 3.32
CA PHE A 13 6.14 4.31 3.01
C PHE A 13 5.64 2.88 3.17
N TYR A 14 6.01 1.99 2.25
CA TYR A 14 5.48 0.64 2.21
C TYR A 14 6.57 -0.40 1.91
N VAL A 15 6.31 -1.63 2.32
CA VAL A 15 7.05 -2.82 1.93
C VAL A 15 6.09 -3.76 1.23
N PHE A 16 6.47 -4.27 0.06
CA PHE A 16 5.69 -5.31 -0.61
C PHE A 16 6.01 -6.66 0.01
N ASN A 17 4.99 -7.31 0.55
CA ASN A 17 5.06 -8.67 1.06
C ASN A 17 4.61 -9.64 -0.04
N GLN A 18 5.59 -10.23 -0.72
CA GLN A 18 5.34 -11.11 -1.85
C GLN A 18 4.61 -12.41 -1.45
N GLU A 19 4.81 -12.90 -0.23
CA GLU A 19 4.20 -14.15 0.25
C GLU A 19 2.67 -14.02 0.36
N ASN A 20 2.20 -12.87 0.81
CA ASN A 20 0.77 -12.59 1.00
C ASN A 20 0.16 -11.72 -0.11
N ASN A 21 0.92 -11.38 -1.15
CA ASN A 21 0.52 -10.41 -2.17
C ASN A 21 -0.06 -9.11 -1.56
N SER A 22 0.62 -8.57 -0.56
CA SER A 22 0.13 -7.46 0.26
C SER A 22 1.16 -6.34 0.40
N PHE A 23 0.71 -5.17 0.88
CA PHE A 23 1.59 -4.07 1.25
C PHE A 23 1.56 -3.81 2.74
N ILE A 24 2.73 -3.82 3.37
CA ILE A 24 2.92 -3.48 4.79
C ILE A 24 3.33 -2.00 4.89
N PHE A 25 2.68 -1.23 5.74
CA PHE A 25 3.03 0.18 5.96
C PHE A 25 2.82 0.59 7.42
N SER A 26 3.43 1.69 7.82
CA SER A 26 3.28 2.24 9.18
C SER A 26 2.44 3.50 9.17
N SER A 27 1.50 3.62 10.10
CA SER A 27 0.78 4.87 10.39
C SER A 27 0.20 4.87 11.80
N ASP A 28 0.30 5.99 12.50
CA ASP A 28 -0.32 6.15 13.82
C ASP A 28 -1.85 5.99 13.72
N THR A 29 -2.43 5.25 14.66
CA THR A 29 -3.86 4.91 14.69
C THR A 29 -4.76 6.14 14.75
N LYS A 30 -4.27 7.28 15.25
CA LYS A 30 -5.03 8.55 15.38
C LYS A 30 -5.05 9.36 14.08
N THR A 31 -4.27 9.00 13.07
CA THR A 31 -4.31 9.72 11.78
C THR A 31 -5.67 9.56 11.12
N LYS A 32 -6.07 10.56 10.31
CA LYS A 32 -7.36 10.53 9.61
C LYS A 32 -7.51 9.25 8.76
N HIS A 33 -6.49 8.90 7.98
CA HIS A 33 -6.56 7.74 7.10
C HIS A 33 -6.58 6.42 7.88
N ALA A 34 -5.86 6.30 9.00
CA ALA A 34 -5.97 5.12 9.87
C ALA A 34 -7.38 4.97 10.44
N GLN A 35 -7.97 6.05 10.95
CA GLN A 35 -9.36 6.05 11.41
C GLN A 35 -10.35 5.70 10.29
N ASP A 36 -10.10 6.17 9.07
CA ASP A 36 -10.92 5.79 7.91
C ASP A 36 -10.75 4.29 7.58
N PHE A 37 -9.54 3.71 7.63
CA PHE A 37 -9.31 2.27 7.38
C PHE A 37 -10.04 1.40 8.41
N ILE A 38 -10.01 1.80 9.68
CA ILE A 38 -10.70 1.07 10.77
C ILE A 38 -12.21 1.00 10.52
N ALA A 39 -12.80 2.10 10.03
CA ALA A 39 -14.23 2.16 9.74
C ALA A 39 -14.60 1.50 8.41
N HIS A 40 -13.75 1.67 7.39
CA HIS A 40 -13.97 1.23 6.01
C HIS A 40 -12.66 0.69 5.43
N PRO A 41 -12.38 -0.61 5.58
CA PRO A 41 -11.06 -1.17 5.25
C PRO A 41 -10.83 -1.31 3.74
N ASN A 42 -11.89 -1.32 2.93
CA ASN A 42 -11.79 -1.34 1.47
C ASN A 42 -11.24 -0.01 0.94
N VAL A 43 -10.09 -0.08 0.27
CA VAL A 43 -9.41 1.10 -0.27
C VAL A 43 -8.92 0.89 -1.69
N ALA A 44 -8.72 2.02 -2.37
CA ALA A 44 -7.95 2.10 -3.60
C ALA A 44 -6.57 2.70 -3.30
N GLY A 45 -5.56 2.21 -4.00
CA GLY A 45 -4.17 2.67 -3.90
C GLY A 45 -3.53 2.88 -5.27
N THR A 46 -2.45 3.65 -5.30
CA THR A 46 -1.67 3.86 -6.52
C THR A 46 -0.19 3.97 -6.18
N ILE A 47 0.65 3.36 -7.02
CA ILE A 47 2.11 3.53 -7.00
C ILE A 47 2.50 4.05 -8.38
N ALA A 48 3.23 5.16 -8.46
CA ALA A 48 3.66 5.74 -9.72
C ALA A 48 5.18 6.00 -9.71
N LEU A 49 5.83 5.70 -10.83
CA LEU A 49 7.19 6.16 -11.06
C LEU A 49 7.16 7.67 -11.31
N GLU A 50 7.82 8.44 -10.46
CA GLU A 50 7.96 9.87 -10.65
C GLU A 50 8.85 10.17 -11.86
N THR A 51 8.24 10.61 -12.96
CA THR A 51 8.97 10.96 -14.18
C THR A 51 8.16 11.91 -15.05
N LYS A 52 8.86 12.75 -15.83
CA LYS A 52 8.29 13.58 -16.90
C LYS A 52 8.41 12.94 -18.28
N GLU A 53 9.16 11.84 -18.40
CA GLU A 53 9.42 11.18 -19.68
C GLU A 53 8.31 10.15 -19.97
N ILE A 54 7.52 10.41 -21.02
CA ILE A 54 6.35 9.57 -21.38
C ILE A 54 6.73 8.10 -21.58
N SER A 55 7.88 7.82 -22.20
CA SER A 55 8.38 6.47 -22.45
C SER A 55 8.74 5.71 -21.16
N LYS A 56 9.00 6.43 -20.07
CA LYS A 56 9.34 5.85 -18.76
C LYS A 56 8.14 5.66 -17.85
N ILE A 57 6.96 6.20 -18.19
CA ILE A 57 5.76 6.11 -17.33
C ILE A 57 5.50 4.65 -16.93
N GLN A 58 5.45 4.44 -15.63
CA GLN A 58 5.07 3.20 -14.97
C GLN A 58 4.14 3.57 -13.81
N GLY A 59 3.09 2.78 -13.62
CA GLY A 59 2.23 2.95 -12.45
C GLY A 59 1.34 1.75 -12.23
N VAL A 60 0.93 1.55 -10.99
CA VAL A 60 0.05 0.47 -10.57
C VAL A 60 -1.17 1.09 -9.89
N GLN A 61 -2.35 0.63 -10.29
CA GLN A 61 -3.62 0.88 -9.62
C GLN A 61 -3.96 -0.34 -8.80
N LEU A 62 -4.42 -0.15 -7.57
CA LEU A 62 -4.63 -1.20 -6.60
C LEU A 62 -6.02 -1.06 -5.98
N LEU A 63 -6.68 -2.18 -5.71
CA LEU A 63 -7.75 -2.28 -4.73
C LEU A 63 -7.36 -3.32 -3.69
N GLY A 64 -7.82 -3.13 -2.46
CA GLY A 64 -7.51 -4.05 -1.38
C GLY A 64 -8.23 -3.71 -0.10
N GLU A 65 -8.03 -4.55 0.91
CA GLU A 65 -8.55 -4.39 2.25
C GLU A 65 -7.40 -4.13 3.23
N ILE A 66 -7.53 -3.13 4.09
CA ILE A 66 -6.53 -2.78 5.10
C ILE A 66 -6.93 -3.34 6.47
N GLN A 67 -5.98 -3.99 7.14
CA GLN A 67 -6.12 -4.44 8.53
C GLN A 67 -4.94 -3.96 9.38
N GLU A 68 -5.20 -3.66 10.65
CA GLU A 68 -4.13 -3.44 11.63
C GLU A 68 -3.49 -4.79 12.00
N LEU A 69 -2.16 -4.85 11.93
CA LEU A 69 -1.42 -6.06 12.24
C LEU A 69 -1.27 -6.22 13.75
N ASN A 70 -1.51 -7.44 14.22
CA ASN A 70 -1.37 -7.82 15.63
C ASN A 70 -0.76 -9.23 15.77
N GLY A 71 -0.35 -9.59 16.99
CA GLY A 71 0.18 -10.91 17.31
C GLY A 71 1.38 -11.32 16.46
N GLU A 72 1.38 -12.57 15.97
CA GLU A 72 2.48 -13.12 15.18
C GLU A 72 2.64 -12.42 13.82
N LYS A 73 1.53 -12.03 13.18
CA LYS A 73 1.58 -11.28 11.91
C LYS A 73 2.32 -9.96 12.07
N LEU A 74 2.08 -9.23 13.17
CA LEU A 74 2.79 -8.00 13.47
C LEU A 74 4.29 -8.23 13.63
N LYS A 75 4.70 -9.30 14.32
CA LYS A 75 6.11 -9.62 14.54
C LYS A 75 6.83 -9.86 13.22
N ILE A 76 6.26 -10.71 12.35
CA ILE A 76 6.81 -11.02 11.02
C ILE A 76 6.89 -9.74 10.17
N ALA A 77 5.80 -8.98 10.10
CA ALA A 77 5.75 -7.75 9.33
C ALA A 77 6.73 -6.69 9.84
N LYS A 78 6.93 -6.60 11.15
CA LYS A 78 7.89 -5.69 11.77
C LYS A 78 9.33 -6.01 11.37
N GLU A 79 9.68 -7.28 11.28
CA GLU A 79 11.00 -7.71 10.77
C GLU A 79 11.19 -7.29 9.30
N GLN A 80 10.19 -7.52 8.45
CA GLN A 80 10.21 -7.09 7.04
C GLN A 80 10.32 -5.56 6.91
N TYR A 81 9.50 -4.82 7.68
CA TYR A 81 9.45 -3.36 7.64
C TYR A 81 10.75 -2.73 8.13
N ILE A 82 11.31 -3.21 9.24
CA ILE A 82 12.60 -2.74 9.78
C ILE A 82 13.76 -3.05 8.82
N LYS A 83 13.72 -4.19 8.12
CA LYS A 83 14.74 -4.54 7.14
C LYS A 83 14.77 -3.52 5.99
N ALA A 84 13.60 -3.06 5.53
CA ALA A 84 13.50 -2.01 4.51
C ALA A 84 13.78 -0.61 5.06
N TYR A 85 13.38 -0.35 6.31
CA TYR A 85 13.47 0.95 6.97
C TYR A 85 14.15 0.85 8.35
N PRO A 86 15.50 0.78 8.40
CA PRO A 86 16.22 0.57 9.65
C PRO A 86 15.96 1.62 10.73
N TYR A 87 15.63 2.85 10.35
CA TYR A 87 15.29 3.94 11.29
C TYR A 87 14.03 3.62 12.13
N ALA A 88 13.12 2.77 11.61
CA ALA A 88 11.89 2.37 12.31
C ALA A 88 12.15 1.53 13.57
N ARG A 89 13.38 1.02 13.78
CA ARG A 89 13.77 0.30 15.01
C ARG A 89 13.58 1.12 16.28
N LEU A 90 13.69 2.45 16.17
CA LEU A 90 13.63 3.37 17.30
C LEU A 90 12.23 4.00 17.46
N MET A 91 11.25 3.57 16.67
CA MET A 91 9.91 4.16 16.63
C MET A 91 8.88 3.18 17.18
N GLU A 92 7.89 3.71 17.88
CA GLU A 92 6.63 3.00 18.10
C GLU A 92 5.92 2.89 16.75
N THR A 93 5.77 1.66 16.27
CA THR A 93 5.29 1.36 14.91
C THR A 93 3.93 0.68 14.99
N HIS A 94 2.91 1.36 14.49
CA HIS A 94 1.61 0.78 14.19
C HIS A 94 1.62 0.33 12.73
N LEU A 95 1.72 -0.99 12.53
CA LEU A 95 1.82 -1.57 11.20
C LEU A 95 0.45 -2.04 10.71
N TRP A 96 0.23 -1.80 9.44
CA TRP A 96 -0.97 -2.12 8.70
C TRP A 96 -0.59 -2.98 7.50
N GLU A 97 -1.50 -3.86 7.09
CA GLU A 97 -1.35 -4.66 5.88
C GLU A 97 -2.52 -4.36 4.95
N MET A 98 -2.24 -3.99 3.71
CA MET A 98 -3.20 -3.91 2.61
C MET A 98 -3.09 -5.19 1.78
N GLU A 99 -4.05 -6.10 1.95
CA GLU A 99 -4.17 -7.29 1.12
C GLU A 99 -4.79 -6.91 -0.23
N LEU A 100 -4.17 -7.32 -1.34
CA LEU A 100 -4.61 -6.92 -2.67
C LEU A 100 -5.74 -7.82 -3.18
N THR A 101 -6.84 -7.20 -3.59
CA THR A 101 -7.94 -7.86 -4.31
C THR A 101 -7.87 -7.61 -5.82
N PHE A 102 -7.18 -6.53 -6.22
CA PHE A 102 -7.00 -6.17 -7.62
C PHE A 102 -5.71 -5.37 -7.82
N ALA A 103 -5.02 -5.62 -8.93
CA ALA A 103 -3.93 -4.77 -9.40
C ALA A 103 -3.98 -4.57 -10.92
N LYS A 104 -3.71 -3.34 -11.37
CA LYS A 104 -3.51 -3.02 -12.78
C LYS A 104 -2.24 -2.19 -12.97
N MET A 105 -1.29 -2.70 -13.74
CA MET A 105 -0.08 -1.97 -14.10
C MET A 105 -0.22 -1.31 -15.48
N THR A 106 0.21 -0.07 -15.58
CA THR A 106 0.54 0.61 -16.85
C THR A 106 2.06 0.66 -16.98
N HIS A 107 2.61 0.24 -18.11
CA HIS A 107 4.06 0.18 -18.30
C HIS A 107 4.47 0.57 -19.73
N ASN A 108 4.84 1.83 -19.95
CA ASN A 108 5.08 2.35 -21.31
C ASN A 108 6.34 1.79 -22.00
N ARG A 109 7.32 1.25 -21.27
CA ARG A 109 8.46 0.56 -21.92
C ARG A 109 8.09 -0.77 -22.59
N LEU A 110 6.94 -1.37 -22.28
CA LEU A 110 6.47 -2.61 -22.91
C LEU A 110 5.61 -2.35 -24.16
N GLY A 111 5.55 -1.08 -24.62
CA GLY A 111 4.61 -0.58 -25.63
C GLY A 111 3.69 0.48 -25.03
N PHE A 112 3.38 1.53 -25.79
CA PHE A 112 2.54 2.64 -25.34
C PHE A 112 1.18 2.13 -24.83
N GLY A 113 0.85 2.40 -23.56
CA GLY A 113 -0.46 2.05 -22.99
C GLY A 113 -0.70 0.57 -22.70
N LYS A 114 0.34 -0.29 -22.71
CA LYS A 114 0.18 -1.70 -22.32
C LYS A 114 -0.23 -1.82 -20.85
N LYS A 115 -1.25 -2.66 -20.61
CA LYS A 115 -1.83 -2.92 -19.28
C LYS A 115 -1.63 -4.39 -18.89
N LEU A 116 -1.30 -4.63 -17.63
CA LEU A 116 -1.33 -5.95 -17.00
C LEU A 116 -2.37 -5.91 -15.88
N ILE A 117 -3.22 -6.94 -15.78
CA ILE A 117 -4.32 -7.01 -14.80
C ILE A 117 -4.12 -8.29 -13.99
N TRP A 118 -4.25 -8.18 -12.67
CA TRP A 118 -4.25 -9.29 -11.73
C TRP A 118 -5.46 -9.16 -10.81
N GLU A 119 -6.17 -10.26 -10.64
CA GLU A 119 -7.36 -10.42 -9.79
C GLU A 119 -7.09 -11.60 -8.84
N SER A 120 -7.51 -11.46 -7.58
CA SER A 120 -7.33 -12.47 -6.53
C SER A 120 -8.54 -13.40 -6.43
#